data_AF-A0A840NT60-F1
#
_entry.id   AF-A0A840NT60-F1
#
_cell.length_a   1.000
_cell.length_b   1.000
_cell.length_c   1.000
_cell.angle_alpha   90.00
_cell.angle_beta   90.00
_cell.angle_gamma   90.00
#
_symmetry.space_group_name_H-M   'P 1'
#
loop_
_entity.id
_entity.type
_entity.pdbx_description
1 polymer ?
#
loop_
_entity_poly.entity_id
_entity_poly.type
_entity_poly.pdbx_seq_one_letter_code
_entity_poly.pdbx_strand_id
1 'polypeptide(L)'
;MGHSPEPQLHRRVLARLGAATDELAGLLGARGRDRIPHEFLAAPARIDARALCRELDGISAVRALRLPSSFLDELSGAPAPERLPALLREIDRLDRLRELRLPPDAFDDVPLETVDCWRHRALAEWPVSPGERLSLLAALCWCRQAELTHEVLGVLFALVDELHARVAERLRQTGRPARIAGPSGGLAQWEWWPVPDEGLGALLRGADEQHSRARAGRAALHVAYTSDYRQLLSAMLQVLEFRSAAPESWPLLAALGELLGETTRAWGTERFYPPEADVPVRGVVPSAWLSVVVDRHGRVDRSAYELCVLIRLREAVRDGEVTVPGSADPRVGVGDVGECITWPPDAPERIIASGAPPG
;
A
#
# COMPACT_ATOMS: atom_id res chain seq x y z
N MET A 1 -44.34 11.02 20.74
CA MET A 1 -43.94 9.67 20.25
C MET A 1 -43.01 9.87 19.05
N GLY A 2 -41.73 10.16 19.30
CA GLY A 2 -40.74 10.23 18.23
C GLY A 2 -40.37 8.82 17.81
N HIS A 3 -40.71 8.42 16.59
CA HIS A 3 -40.18 7.18 16.02
C HIS A 3 -38.67 7.35 15.90
N SER A 4 -37.88 6.49 16.54
CA SER A 4 -36.44 6.44 16.31
C SER A 4 -36.20 6.30 14.80
N PRO A 5 -35.35 7.12 14.16
CA PRO A 5 -35.08 7.01 12.72
C PRO A 5 -34.34 5.72 12.34
N GLU A 6 -33.82 4.98 13.32
CA GLU A 6 -32.97 3.80 13.17
C GLU A 6 -33.56 2.68 12.27
N PRO A 7 -34.86 2.30 12.35
CA PRO A 7 -35.43 1.29 11.44
C PRO A 7 -35.45 1.72 9.97
N GLN A 8 -35.50 3.03 9.70
CA GLN A 8 -35.43 3.55 8.33
C GLN A 8 -34.00 3.50 7.80
N LEU A 9 -33.00 3.77 8.65
CA LEU A 9 -31.58 3.66 8.30
C LEU A 9 -31.21 2.21 7.93
N HIS A 10 -31.61 1.23 8.74
CA HIS A 10 -31.37 -0.18 8.43
C HIS A 10 -31.93 -0.58 7.05
N ARG A 11 -33.15 -0.14 6.71
CA ARG A 11 -33.75 -0.42 5.39
C ARG A 11 -32.98 0.24 4.24
N ARG A 12 -32.52 1.47 4.41
CA ARG A 12 -31.74 2.19 3.39
C ARG A 12 -30.40 1.51 3.12
N VAL A 13 -29.67 1.13 4.18
CA VAL A 13 -28.40 0.40 4.05
C VAL A 13 -28.61 -0.93 3.35
N LEU A 14 -29.61 -1.72 3.75
CA LEU A 14 -29.93 -2.99 3.08
C LEU A 14 -30.27 -2.81 1.59
N ALA A 15 -30.97 -1.73 1.23
CA ALA A 15 -31.25 -1.42 -0.16
C ALA A 15 -29.98 -1.08 -0.96
N ARG A 16 -29.01 -0.39 -0.35
CA ARG A 16 -27.71 -0.07 -0.97
C ARG A 16 -26.80 -1.28 -1.11
N LEU A 17 -26.77 -2.17 -0.10
CA LEU A 17 -25.91 -3.36 -0.11
C LEU A 17 -26.15 -4.25 -1.34
N GLY A 18 -27.38 -4.29 -1.86
CA GLY A 18 -27.70 -5.00 -3.10
C GLY A 18 -27.22 -6.46 -3.04
N ALA A 19 -26.37 -6.86 -3.99
CA ALA A 19 -25.81 -8.20 -4.08
C ALA A 19 -24.91 -8.59 -2.89
N ALA A 20 -24.29 -7.62 -2.20
CA ALA A 20 -23.48 -7.90 -1.00
C ALA A 20 -24.33 -8.47 0.16
N THR A 21 -25.65 -8.30 0.12
CA THR A 21 -26.58 -8.84 1.11
C THR A 21 -26.50 -10.37 1.16
N ASP A 22 -26.39 -11.04 0.01
CA ASP A 22 -26.34 -12.49 -0.07
C ASP A 22 -25.01 -13.05 0.45
N GLU A 23 -23.89 -12.37 0.12
CA GLU A 23 -22.56 -12.71 0.65
C GLU A 23 -22.52 -12.57 2.18
N LEU A 24 -23.02 -11.44 2.70
CA LEU A 24 -23.15 -11.22 4.14
C LEU A 24 -24.07 -12.23 4.80
N ALA A 25 -25.20 -12.59 4.17
CA ALA A 25 -26.10 -13.61 4.67
C ALA A 25 -25.45 -15.00 4.69
N GLY A 26 -24.55 -15.30 3.75
CA GLY A 26 -23.77 -16.54 3.73
C GLY A 26 -22.85 -16.69 4.95
N LEU A 27 -22.32 -15.57 5.45
CA LEU A 27 -21.55 -15.51 6.70
C LEU A 27 -22.42 -15.68 7.96
N LEU A 28 -23.74 -15.57 7.83
CA LEU A 28 -24.68 -15.81 8.92
C LEU A 28 -25.03 -17.30 8.97
N GLY A 29 -24.62 -17.98 10.04
CA GLY A 29 -25.02 -19.36 10.28
C GLY A 29 -26.43 -19.47 10.84
N ALA A 30 -26.92 -20.70 10.96
CA ALA A 30 -28.25 -20.98 11.50
C ALA A 30 -28.41 -20.50 12.96
N ARG A 31 -27.30 -20.31 13.68
CA ARG A 31 -27.25 -19.86 15.08
C ARG A 31 -26.74 -18.43 15.23
N GLY A 32 -26.57 -17.68 14.14
CA GLY A 32 -26.11 -16.30 14.16
C GLY A 32 -24.64 -16.17 13.74
N ARG A 33 -23.73 -15.94 14.71
CA ARG A 33 -22.31 -15.61 14.45
C ARG A 33 -21.42 -16.82 14.13
N ASP A 34 -21.97 -18.03 14.13
CA ASP A 34 -21.22 -19.29 14.05
C ASP A 34 -20.41 -19.48 12.76
N ARG A 35 -20.74 -18.73 11.70
CA ARG A 35 -20.02 -18.73 10.42
C ARG A 35 -19.20 -17.47 10.16
N ILE A 36 -19.22 -16.50 11.07
CA ILE A 36 -18.40 -15.29 10.91
C ILE A 36 -16.96 -15.65 11.30
N PRO A 37 -15.98 -15.49 10.40
CA PRO A 37 -14.59 -15.71 10.74
C PRO A 37 -14.18 -14.87 11.95
N HIS A 38 -13.55 -15.49 12.96
CA HIS A 38 -13.11 -14.78 14.16
C HIS A 38 -12.16 -13.62 13.80
N GLU A 39 -11.36 -13.78 12.76
CA GLU A 39 -10.52 -12.74 12.20
C GLU A 39 -11.33 -11.48 11.87
N PHE A 40 -12.52 -11.55 11.28
CA PHE A 40 -13.34 -10.37 10.98
C PHE A 40 -13.74 -9.60 12.25
N LEU A 41 -13.92 -10.30 13.37
CA LEU A 41 -14.29 -9.71 14.65
C LEU A 41 -13.10 -9.05 15.36
N ALA A 42 -11.87 -9.54 15.14
CA ALA A 42 -10.67 -9.07 15.82
C ALA A 42 -10.26 -7.64 15.39
N ALA A 43 -9.57 -6.88 16.25
CA ALA A 43 -8.95 -5.63 15.82
C ALA A 43 -7.75 -5.93 14.90
N PRO A 44 -7.42 -5.06 13.92
CA PRO A 44 -6.20 -5.19 13.13
C PRO A 44 -4.95 -5.22 14.01
N ALA A 45 -4.00 -6.08 13.67
CA ALA A 45 -2.68 -6.06 14.27
C ALA A 45 -1.91 -4.80 13.88
N ARG A 46 -1.30 -4.13 14.86
CA ARG A 46 -0.35 -3.04 14.60
C ARG A 46 1.02 -3.63 14.29
N ILE A 47 1.54 -3.34 13.10
CA ILE A 47 2.81 -3.87 12.63
C ILE A 47 3.89 -2.79 12.65
N ASP A 48 4.94 -3.01 13.43
CA ASP A 48 6.12 -2.12 13.44
C ASP A 48 6.98 -2.38 12.19
N ALA A 49 6.97 -1.44 11.25
CA ALA A 49 7.66 -1.56 9.97
C ALA A 49 9.18 -1.72 10.11
N ARG A 50 9.81 -1.09 11.11
CA ARG A 50 11.26 -1.17 11.32
C ARG A 50 11.67 -2.54 11.87
N ALA A 51 10.87 -3.11 12.76
CA ALA A 51 11.05 -4.46 13.25
C ALA A 51 10.75 -5.51 12.17
N LEU A 52 9.72 -5.28 11.34
CA LEU A 52 9.42 -6.10 10.16
C LEU A 52 10.58 -6.08 9.15
N CYS A 53 11.20 -4.92 8.89
CA CYS A 53 12.39 -4.84 8.03
C CYS A 53 13.56 -5.67 8.57
N ARG A 54 13.80 -5.64 9.90
CA ARG A 54 14.84 -6.47 10.52
C ARG A 54 14.54 -7.96 10.40
N GLU A 55 13.27 -8.34 10.53
CA GLU A 55 12.81 -9.72 10.33
C GLU A 55 13.04 -10.18 8.88
N LEU A 56 12.67 -9.36 7.89
CA LEU A 56 12.93 -9.63 6.46
C LEU A 56 14.43 -9.76 6.15
N ASP A 57 15.26 -8.93 6.78
CA ASP A 57 16.72 -9.00 6.62
C ASP A 57 17.30 -10.29 7.19
N GLY A 58 16.80 -10.75 8.34
CA GLY A 58 17.17 -12.04 8.93
C GLY A 58 16.81 -13.21 8.02
N ILE A 59 15.59 -13.20 7.47
CA ILE A 59 15.12 -14.22 6.51
C ILE A 59 15.99 -14.21 5.25
N SER A 60 16.25 -13.03 4.70
CA SER A 60 17.10 -12.85 3.52
C SER A 60 18.52 -13.38 3.76
N ALA A 61 19.09 -13.12 4.93
CA ALA A 61 20.43 -13.58 5.30
C ALA A 61 20.51 -15.11 5.43
N VAL A 62 19.54 -15.73 6.10
CA VAL A 62 19.49 -17.21 6.22
C VAL A 62 19.34 -17.87 4.87
N ARG A 63 18.48 -17.34 3.99
CA ARG A 63 18.34 -17.84 2.62
C ARG A 63 19.62 -17.68 1.82
N ALA A 64 20.30 -16.54 1.93
CA ALA A 64 21.57 -16.29 1.24
C ALA A 64 22.68 -17.25 1.70
N LEU A 65 22.71 -17.61 2.98
CA LEU A 65 23.65 -18.59 3.54
C LEU A 65 23.20 -20.05 3.35
N ARG A 66 22.03 -20.29 2.73
CA ARG A 66 21.41 -21.61 2.58
C ARG A 66 21.23 -22.35 3.91
N LEU A 67 21.00 -21.60 4.97
CA LEU A 67 20.77 -22.13 6.30
C LEU A 67 19.29 -22.53 6.45
N PRO A 68 18.97 -23.54 7.28
CA PRO A 68 17.59 -23.87 7.59
C PRO A 68 16.92 -22.70 8.34
N SER A 69 15.63 -22.48 8.11
CA SER A 69 14.87 -21.38 8.74
C SER A 69 14.87 -21.44 10.28
N SER A 70 14.95 -22.65 10.85
CA SER A 70 15.07 -22.87 12.30
C SER A 70 16.34 -22.27 12.92
N PHE A 71 17.34 -21.93 12.10
CA PHE A 71 18.59 -21.33 12.56
C PHE A 71 18.41 -19.92 13.14
N LEU A 72 17.39 -19.16 12.70
CA LEU A 72 17.07 -17.86 13.30
C LEU A 72 16.55 -18.02 14.73
N ASP A 73 15.75 -19.06 14.98
CA ASP A 73 15.18 -19.35 16.31
C ASP A 73 16.29 -19.77 17.28
N GLU A 74 17.24 -20.58 16.81
CA GLU A 74 18.40 -21.03 17.58
C GLU A 74 19.37 -19.88 17.92
N LEU A 75 19.62 -18.95 16.99
CA LEU A 75 20.53 -17.82 17.22
C LEU A 75 19.93 -16.72 18.10
N SER A 76 18.62 -16.50 18.03
CA SER A 76 17.98 -15.39 18.73
C SER A 76 17.58 -15.72 20.17
N GLY A 77 17.45 -17.02 20.52
CA GLY A 77 16.97 -17.47 21.84
C GLY A 77 15.56 -16.98 22.18
N ALA A 78 14.87 -16.37 21.21
CA ALA A 78 13.56 -15.76 21.31
C ALA A 78 12.61 -16.49 20.33
N PRO A 79 11.29 -16.53 20.61
CA PRO A 79 10.34 -17.02 19.62
C PRO A 79 10.49 -16.25 18.31
N ALA A 80 10.29 -16.95 17.18
CA ALA A 80 10.38 -16.39 15.84
C ALA A 80 9.63 -15.03 15.78
N PRO A 81 10.19 -14.02 15.11
CA PRO A 81 9.48 -12.77 14.95
C PRO A 81 8.16 -13.03 14.17
N GLU A 82 7.03 -12.63 14.75
CA GLU A 82 5.69 -12.97 14.24
C GLU A 82 5.09 -11.89 13.33
N ARG A 83 5.87 -10.90 12.86
CA ARG A 83 5.31 -9.69 12.22
C ARG A 83 4.99 -9.92 10.76
N LEU A 84 5.86 -10.63 10.02
CA LEU A 84 5.56 -10.99 8.63
C LEU A 84 4.33 -11.92 8.57
N PRO A 85 4.23 -13.01 9.36
CA PRO A 85 3.00 -13.80 9.41
C PRO A 85 1.76 -13.04 9.89
N ALA A 86 1.91 -12.05 10.80
CA ALA A 86 0.79 -11.21 11.21
C ALA A 86 0.32 -10.30 10.07
N LEU A 87 1.23 -9.61 9.38
CA LEU A 87 0.89 -8.75 8.25
C LEU A 87 0.26 -9.54 7.10
N LEU A 88 0.79 -10.72 6.76
CA LEU A 88 0.21 -11.58 5.72
C LEU A 88 -1.22 -12.02 6.07
N ARG A 89 -1.50 -12.27 7.35
CA ARG A 89 -2.88 -12.54 7.82
C ARG A 89 -3.79 -11.32 7.67
N GLU A 90 -3.31 -10.11 7.97
CA GLU A 90 -4.11 -8.90 7.77
C GLU A 90 -4.35 -8.60 6.27
N ILE A 91 -3.40 -8.91 5.39
CA ILE A 91 -3.55 -8.82 3.93
C ILE A 91 -4.63 -9.81 3.45
N ASP A 92 -4.53 -11.10 3.82
CA ASP A 92 -5.53 -12.13 3.48
C ASP A 92 -6.91 -11.79 4.03
N ARG A 93 -6.96 -11.26 5.26
CA ARG A 93 -8.19 -10.79 5.88
C ARG A 93 -8.83 -9.63 5.12
N LEU A 94 -8.04 -8.65 4.69
CA LEU A 94 -8.54 -7.53 3.88
C LEU A 94 -9.07 -8.04 2.54
N ASP A 95 -8.36 -8.97 1.88
CA ASP A 95 -8.78 -9.56 0.62
C ASP A 95 -10.15 -10.25 0.74
N ARG A 96 -10.30 -11.15 1.73
CA ARG A 96 -11.59 -11.81 2.03
C ARG A 96 -12.72 -10.85 2.36
N LEU A 97 -12.44 -9.77 3.08
CA LEU A 97 -13.46 -8.75 3.34
C LEU A 97 -13.86 -8.03 2.05
N ARG A 98 -12.94 -7.80 1.10
CA ARG A 98 -13.24 -7.19 -0.20
C ARG A 98 -14.06 -8.11 -1.11
N GLU A 99 -13.93 -9.44 -0.96
CA GLU A 99 -14.80 -10.41 -1.67
C GLU A 99 -16.29 -10.24 -1.34
N LEU A 100 -16.63 -9.67 -0.16
CA LEU A 100 -18.00 -9.32 0.20
C LEU A 100 -18.60 -8.23 -0.69
N ARG A 101 -17.77 -7.51 -1.46
CA ARG A 101 -18.18 -6.49 -2.43
C ARG A 101 -19.13 -5.44 -1.84
N LEU A 102 -18.87 -5.04 -0.60
CA LEU A 102 -19.59 -3.95 0.05
C LEU A 102 -19.48 -2.69 -0.82
N PRO A 103 -20.61 -2.07 -1.21
CA PRO A 103 -20.58 -0.80 -1.92
C PRO A 103 -19.86 0.26 -1.09
N PRO A 104 -18.96 1.07 -1.68
CA PRO A 104 -18.21 2.07 -0.93
C PRO A 104 -19.12 3.14 -0.31
N ASP A 105 -20.28 3.38 -0.93
CA ASP A 105 -21.32 4.37 -0.58
C ASP A 105 -22.44 3.79 0.31
N ALA A 106 -22.29 2.53 0.76
CA ALA A 106 -23.32 1.82 1.53
C ALA A 106 -23.76 2.59 2.80
N PHE A 107 -22.87 3.41 3.36
CA PHE A 107 -23.09 4.16 4.60
C PHE A 107 -23.07 5.69 4.44
N ASP A 108 -23.02 6.24 3.23
CA ASP A 108 -22.88 7.70 3.01
C ASP A 108 -23.98 8.56 3.66
N ASP A 109 -25.19 8.01 3.82
CA ASP A 109 -26.34 8.69 4.44
C ASP A 109 -26.47 8.42 5.95
N VAL A 110 -25.54 7.64 6.52
CA VAL A 110 -25.58 7.21 7.91
C VAL A 110 -24.51 7.97 8.69
N PRO A 111 -24.87 8.70 9.77
CA PRO A 111 -23.88 9.36 10.61
C PRO A 111 -22.84 8.35 11.12
N LEU A 112 -21.55 8.71 11.06
CA LEU A 112 -20.45 7.82 11.48
C LEU A 112 -20.62 7.30 12.92
N GLU A 113 -21.14 8.12 13.83
CA GLU A 113 -21.48 7.71 15.21
C GLU A 113 -22.50 6.57 15.25
N THR A 114 -23.46 6.55 14.32
CA THR A 114 -24.44 5.47 14.20
C THR A 114 -23.80 4.20 13.63
N VAL A 115 -22.92 4.33 12.63
CA VAL A 115 -22.16 3.21 12.06
C VAL A 115 -21.27 2.58 13.15
N ASP A 116 -20.60 3.39 13.96
CA ASP A 116 -19.78 2.94 15.08
C ASP A 116 -20.62 2.27 16.18
N CYS A 117 -21.79 2.83 16.50
CA CYS A 117 -22.75 2.17 17.39
C CYS A 117 -23.15 0.80 16.85
N TRP A 118 -23.46 0.70 15.56
CA TRP A 118 -23.82 -0.55 14.91
C TRP A 118 -22.68 -1.57 14.92
N ARG A 119 -21.44 -1.13 14.70
CA ARG A 119 -20.23 -1.96 14.85
C ARG A 119 -20.11 -2.52 16.26
N HIS A 120 -20.25 -1.67 17.28
CA HIS A 120 -20.18 -2.12 18.68
C HIS A 120 -21.30 -3.10 19.04
N ARG A 121 -22.53 -2.83 18.57
CA ARG A 121 -23.67 -3.73 18.74
C ARG A 121 -23.41 -5.07 18.04
N ALA A 122 -22.87 -5.08 16.83
CA ALA A 122 -22.51 -6.29 16.10
C ALA A 122 -21.51 -7.19 16.85
N LEU A 123 -20.68 -6.61 17.73
CA LEU A 123 -19.71 -7.32 18.58
C LEU A 123 -20.28 -7.73 19.94
N ALA A 124 -21.16 -6.93 20.53
CA ALA A 124 -21.69 -7.18 21.88
C ALA A 124 -22.93 -8.08 21.88
N GLU A 125 -23.87 -7.84 20.98
CA GLU A 125 -25.20 -8.46 20.97
C GLU A 125 -25.55 -8.96 19.58
N TRP A 126 -26.44 -9.95 19.48
CA TRP A 126 -26.91 -10.43 18.18
C TRP A 126 -28.41 -10.20 18.05
N PRO A 127 -28.85 -9.28 17.16
CA PRO A 127 -30.25 -8.93 17.09
C PRO A 127 -31.11 -10.07 16.53
N VAL A 128 -32.40 -10.05 16.88
CA VAL A 128 -33.36 -11.09 16.47
C VAL A 128 -33.75 -10.90 14.98
N SER A 129 -33.91 -9.65 14.55
CA SER A 129 -34.30 -9.32 13.17
C SER A 129 -33.20 -9.69 12.17
N PRO A 130 -33.50 -10.47 11.11
CA PRO A 130 -32.53 -10.77 10.05
C PRO A 130 -31.96 -9.53 9.36
N GLY A 131 -32.81 -8.53 9.06
CA GLY A 131 -32.38 -7.30 8.41
C GLY A 131 -31.45 -6.46 9.29
N GLU A 132 -31.75 -6.39 10.58
CA GLU A 132 -30.89 -5.71 11.54
C GLU A 132 -29.53 -6.40 11.65
N ARG A 133 -29.50 -7.75 11.76
CA ARG A 133 -28.26 -8.54 11.76
C ARG A 133 -27.37 -8.23 10.57
N LEU A 134 -27.95 -8.20 9.37
CA LEU A 134 -27.23 -7.93 8.13
C LEU A 134 -26.63 -6.52 8.11
N SER A 135 -27.41 -5.50 8.51
CA SER A 135 -26.90 -4.13 8.56
C SER A 135 -25.83 -3.90 9.63
N LEU A 136 -25.93 -4.55 10.80
CA LEU A 136 -24.90 -4.48 11.84
C LEU A 136 -23.61 -5.18 11.38
N LEU A 137 -23.73 -6.36 10.75
CA LEU A 137 -22.60 -7.07 10.18
C LEU A 137 -21.95 -6.28 9.04
N ALA A 138 -22.75 -5.67 8.17
CA ALA A 138 -22.26 -4.80 7.11
C ALA A 138 -21.46 -3.63 7.68
N ALA A 139 -21.97 -2.98 8.73
CA ALA A 139 -21.26 -1.88 9.40
C ALA A 139 -19.93 -2.35 10.00
N LEU A 140 -19.92 -3.51 10.67
CA LEU A 140 -18.70 -4.11 11.18
C LEU A 140 -17.69 -4.39 10.06
N CYS A 141 -18.09 -5.08 8.99
CA CYS A 141 -17.21 -5.42 7.88
C CYS A 141 -16.70 -4.17 7.15
N TRP A 142 -17.54 -3.15 6.95
CA TRP A 142 -17.16 -1.88 6.34
C TRP A 142 -16.13 -1.13 7.19
N CYS A 143 -16.36 -1.00 8.50
CA CYS A 143 -15.36 -0.42 9.41
C CYS A 143 -14.05 -1.23 9.41
N ARG A 144 -14.13 -2.57 9.37
CA ARG A 144 -12.93 -3.43 9.36
C ARG A 144 -12.14 -3.32 8.06
N GLN A 145 -12.81 -3.25 6.91
CA GLN A 145 -12.13 -2.96 5.64
C GLN A 145 -11.36 -1.64 5.74
N ALA A 146 -11.98 -0.63 6.35
CA ALA A 146 -11.36 0.69 6.45
C ALA A 146 -10.14 0.69 7.37
N GLU A 147 -10.28 0.12 8.56
CA GLU A 147 -9.19 -0.01 9.53
C GLU A 147 -8.01 -0.82 8.94
N LEU A 148 -8.28 -1.94 8.26
CA LEU A 148 -7.23 -2.76 7.63
C LEU A 148 -6.56 -2.04 6.46
N THR A 149 -7.33 -1.35 5.63
CA THR A 149 -6.80 -0.55 4.53
C THR A 149 -5.84 0.51 5.07
N HIS A 150 -6.24 1.21 6.14
CA HIS A 150 -5.40 2.20 6.80
C HIS A 150 -4.11 1.60 7.36
N GLU A 151 -4.19 0.48 8.09
CA GLU A 151 -3.02 -0.17 8.70
C GLU A 151 -2.07 -0.73 7.62
N VAL A 152 -2.58 -1.41 6.59
CA VAL A 152 -1.76 -1.94 5.48
C VAL A 152 -1.09 -0.80 4.70
N LEU A 153 -1.81 0.28 4.43
CA LEU A 153 -1.25 1.47 3.76
C LEU A 153 -0.18 2.15 4.61
N GLY A 154 -0.39 2.26 5.92
CA GLY A 154 0.59 2.80 6.87
C GLY A 154 1.87 1.97 6.90
N VAL A 155 1.75 0.64 6.96
CA VAL A 155 2.90 -0.27 6.91
C VAL A 155 3.61 -0.21 5.55
N LEU A 156 2.87 -0.17 4.45
CA LEU A 156 3.42 -0.01 3.10
C LEU A 156 4.33 1.22 3.01
N PHE A 157 3.84 2.39 3.44
CA PHE A 157 4.62 3.62 3.35
C PHE A 157 5.76 3.67 4.36
N ALA A 158 5.57 3.18 5.58
CA ALA A 158 6.64 3.08 6.55
C ALA A 158 7.76 2.13 6.07
N LEU A 159 7.41 1.05 5.37
CA LEU A 159 8.39 0.19 4.72
C LEU A 159 9.15 0.98 3.65
N VAL A 160 8.47 1.70 2.75
CA VAL A 160 9.11 2.51 1.70
C VAL A 160 10.11 3.51 2.29
N ASP A 161 9.76 4.16 3.40
CA ASP A 161 10.65 5.03 4.15
C ASP A 161 11.90 4.32 4.68
N GLU A 162 11.73 3.13 5.28
CA GLU A 162 12.85 2.34 5.78
C GLU A 162 13.77 1.86 4.64
N LEU A 163 13.21 1.44 3.50
CA LEU A 163 14.00 1.09 2.32
C LEU A 163 14.82 2.27 1.83
N HIS A 164 14.21 3.45 1.74
CA HIS A 164 14.92 4.67 1.35
C HIS A 164 16.07 4.97 2.33
N ALA A 165 15.81 4.95 3.64
CA ALA A 165 16.81 5.19 4.66
C ALA A 165 17.99 4.21 4.58
N ARG A 166 17.71 2.93 4.30
CA ARG A 166 18.73 1.89 4.11
C ARG A 166 19.59 2.12 2.88
N VAL A 167 19.00 2.53 1.76
CA VAL A 167 19.74 2.85 0.53
C VAL A 167 20.69 4.02 0.78
N ALA A 168 20.21 5.07 1.45
CA ALA A 168 21.01 6.22 1.82
C ALA A 168 22.14 5.86 2.81
N GLU A 169 21.87 5.00 3.80
CA GLU A 169 22.89 4.47 4.73
C GLU A 169 24.00 3.73 3.98
N ARG A 170 23.63 2.83 3.05
CA ARG A 170 24.63 2.10 2.26
C ARG A 170 25.45 3.00 1.36
N LEU A 171 24.85 4.03 0.77
CA LEU A 171 25.59 5.03 0.01
C LEU A 171 26.61 5.75 0.90
N ARG A 172 26.22 6.14 2.12
CA ARG A 172 27.13 6.75 3.10
C ARG A 172 28.31 5.84 3.46
N GLN A 173 28.08 4.54 3.61
CA GLN A 173 29.15 3.55 3.86
C GLN A 173 30.17 3.43 2.71
N THR A 174 29.78 3.76 1.47
CA THR A 174 30.72 3.83 0.33
C THR A 174 31.55 5.12 0.28
N GLY A 175 31.49 5.95 1.33
CA GLY A 175 32.14 7.26 1.39
C GLY A 175 31.46 8.32 0.52
N ARG A 176 30.21 8.07 0.09
CA ARG A 176 29.45 8.97 -0.77
C ARG A 176 28.43 9.75 0.05
N PRO A 177 28.33 11.07 -0.14
CA PRO A 177 27.30 11.84 0.53
C PRO A 177 25.92 11.40 0.03
N ALA A 178 25.01 11.15 0.96
CA ALA A 178 23.60 10.99 0.67
C ALA A 178 22.83 11.88 1.65
N ARG A 179 22.12 12.89 1.14
CA ARG A 179 21.16 13.64 1.95
C ARG A 179 19.82 12.94 1.84
N ILE A 180 19.30 12.50 2.98
CA ILE A 180 17.90 12.17 3.16
C ILE A 180 17.25 13.50 3.51
N ALA A 181 16.49 14.11 2.59
CA ALA A 181 15.56 15.14 3.04
C ALA A 181 14.54 14.46 3.96
N GLY A 182 14.15 15.15 5.03
CA GLY A 182 13.38 14.56 6.13
C GLY A 182 12.11 13.81 5.68
N PRO A 183 11.46 13.08 6.59
CA PRO A 183 10.33 12.16 6.30
C PRO A 183 9.11 12.81 5.63
N SER A 184 9.13 14.12 5.42
CA SER A 184 8.05 14.93 4.85
C SER A 184 8.38 15.62 3.52
N GLY A 185 9.60 15.52 2.99
CA GLY A 185 9.92 16.09 1.67
C GLY A 185 9.57 15.11 0.55
N GLY A 186 8.92 15.56 -0.53
CA GLY A 186 8.70 14.70 -1.71
C GLY A 186 9.99 14.40 -2.49
N LEU A 187 9.92 13.60 -3.56
CA LEU A 187 11.02 13.20 -4.44
C LEU A 187 11.87 14.37 -4.94
N ALA A 188 11.26 15.56 -5.07
CA ALA A 188 11.94 16.80 -5.47
C ALA A 188 12.92 17.35 -4.42
N GLN A 189 12.75 16.98 -3.15
CA GLN A 189 13.67 17.34 -2.06
C GLN A 189 14.75 16.25 -1.87
N TRP A 190 14.64 15.12 -2.58
CA TRP A 190 15.50 13.94 -2.42
C TRP A 190 16.73 14.06 -3.33
N GLU A 191 17.56 15.05 -3.04
CA GLU A 191 18.84 15.24 -3.74
C GLU A 191 19.91 14.30 -3.17
N TRP A 192 20.29 13.31 -3.96
CA TRP A 192 21.45 12.48 -3.65
C TRP A 192 22.79 13.23 -3.77
N TRP A 193 22.87 14.45 -4.36
CA TRP A 193 23.98 15.44 -4.28
C TRP A 193 23.66 16.73 -5.08
N PRO A 194 24.25 17.93 -4.81
CA PRO A 194 24.03 19.14 -5.62
C PRO A 194 24.72 19.08 -6.98
N VAL A 195 24.17 19.83 -7.94
CA VAL A 195 24.69 20.01 -9.31
C VAL A 195 25.93 20.94 -9.28
N PRO A 196 27.06 20.59 -9.93
CA PRO A 196 28.20 21.52 -10.04
C PRO A 196 27.99 22.55 -11.16
N ASP A 197 28.40 23.79 -10.89
CA ASP A 197 28.44 24.88 -11.88
C ASP A 197 29.53 24.66 -12.96
N GLU A 198 29.27 25.29 -14.10
CA GLU A 198 29.57 24.90 -15.48
C GLU A 198 31.05 24.82 -15.94
N GLY A 199 31.30 23.94 -16.93
CA GLY A 199 32.46 23.93 -17.84
C GLY A 199 32.65 22.57 -18.54
N LEU A 200 33.03 22.48 -19.83
CA LEU A 200 33.08 21.20 -20.61
C LEU A 200 33.91 20.07 -19.94
N GLY A 201 35.05 20.40 -19.33
CA GLY A 201 35.85 19.44 -18.56
C GLY A 201 35.27 19.10 -17.19
N ALA A 202 34.44 19.98 -16.61
CA ALA A 202 33.62 19.70 -15.43
C ALA A 202 32.33 18.94 -15.79
N LEU A 203 31.82 19.07 -17.03
CA LEU A 203 30.70 18.32 -17.57
C LEU A 203 31.11 16.89 -17.93
N LEU A 204 32.30 16.67 -18.52
CA LEU A 204 32.81 15.32 -18.79
C LEU A 204 33.20 14.58 -17.51
N ARG A 205 33.92 15.23 -16.59
CA ARG A 205 34.16 14.68 -15.25
C ARG A 205 32.84 14.49 -14.50
N GLY A 206 31.94 15.46 -14.61
CA GLY A 206 30.59 15.40 -14.07
C GLY A 206 29.79 14.22 -14.63
N ALA A 207 29.94 13.89 -15.92
CA ALA A 207 29.28 12.76 -16.55
C ALA A 207 29.84 11.43 -16.04
N ASP A 208 31.15 11.22 -16.02
CA ASP A 208 31.75 9.97 -15.50
C ASP A 208 31.45 9.78 -14.00
N GLU A 209 31.51 10.87 -13.23
CA GLU A 209 31.10 10.89 -11.83
C GLU A 209 29.61 10.58 -11.69
N GLN A 210 28.73 11.15 -12.51
CA GLN A 210 27.29 10.87 -12.50
C GLN A 210 27.00 9.39 -12.79
N HIS A 211 27.68 8.79 -13.75
CA HIS A 211 27.55 7.37 -14.04
C HIS A 211 28.05 6.51 -12.89
N SER A 212 29.19 6.87 -12.28
CA SER A 212 29.69 6.19 -11.09
C SER A 212 28.70 6.30 -9.93
N ARG A 213 28.06 7.47 -9.74
CA ARG A 213 26.98 7.74 -8.77
C ARG A 213 25.79 6.82 -9.00
N ALA A 214 25.25 6.85 -10.20
CA ALA A 214 24.16 5.99 -10.60
C ALA A 214 24.47 4.50 -10.40
N ARG A 215 25.70 4.04 -10.69
CA ARG A 215 26.11 2.66 -10.44
C ARG A 215 26.10 2.31 -8.94
N ALA A 216 26.61 3.18 -8.08
CA ALA A 216 26.58 2.93 -6.63
C ALA A 216 25.17 3.02 -6.06
N GLY A 217 24.33 3.93 -6.54
CA GLY A 217 22.91 4.02 -6.18
C GLY A 217 22.17 2.73 -6.49
N ARG A 218 22.29 2.23 -7.73
CA ARG A 218 21.76 0.92 -8.11
C ARG A 218 22.32 -0.19 -7.23
N ALA A 219 23.63 -0.23 -6.99
CA ALA A 219 24.25 -1.27 -6.17
C ALA A 219 23.70 -1.26 -4.73
N ALA A 220 23.63 -0.10 -4.08
CA ALA A 220 23.05 0.05 -2.75
C ALA A 220 21.60 -0.42 -2.71
N LEU A 221 20.83 -0.08 -3.73
CA LEU A 221 19.43 -0.47 -3.89
C LEU A 221 19.24 -1.96 -4.11
N HIS A 222 20.02 -2.58 -4.98
CA HIS A 222 19.95 -4.03 -5.23
C HIS A 222 20.22 -4.86 -3.97
N VAL A 223 21.10 -4.38 -3.07
CA VAL A 223 21.34 -5.06 -1.80
C VAL A 223 20.22 -4.74 -0.80
N ALA A 224 19.56 -3.57 -0.87
CA ALA A 224 18.60 -3.13 0.15
C ALA A 224 17.19 -3.65 -0.14
N TYR A 225 16.86 -3.74 -1.42
CA TYR A 225 15.56 -4.10 -1.93
C TYR A 225 15.54 -5.58 -2.32
N THR A 226 15.50 -6.44 -1.30
CA THR A 226 15.57 -7.90 -1.48
C THR A 226 14.29 -8.45 -2.13
N SER A 227 14.36 -9.68 -2.66
CA SER A 227 13.19 -10.36 -3.23
C SER A 227 12.05 -10.52 -2.21
N ASP A 228 12.37 -10.81 -0.93
CA ASP A 228 11.36 -10.94 0.13
C ASP A 228 10.62 -9.62 0.37
N TYR A 229 11.36 -8.52 0.40
CA TYR A 229 10.79 -7.19 0.56
C TYR A 229 9.91 -6.82 -0.66
N ARG A 230 10.35 -7.15 -1.88
CA ARG A 230 9.59 -6.95 -3.14
C ARG A 230 8.28 -7.72 -3.16
N GLN A 231 8.32 -8.99 -2.75
CA GLN A 231 7.12 -9.84 -2.66
C GLN A 231 6.11 -9.28 -1.65
N LEU A 232 6.59 -8.83 -0.49
CA LEU A 232 5.72 -8.25 0.52
C LEU A 232 5.06 -6.95 0.06
N LEU A 233 5.83 -6.04 -0.55
CA LEU A 233 5.26 -4.83 -1.14
C LEU A 233 4.21 -5.15 -2.21
N SER A 234 4.50 -6.12 -3.09
CA SER A 234 3.55 -6.55 -4.11
C SER A 234 2.26 -7.11 -3.49
N ALA A 235 2.36 -7.91 -2.43
CA ALA A 235 1.19 -8.45 -1.73
C ALA A 235 0.30 -7.34 -1.14
N MET A 236 0.90 -6.33 -0.51
CA MET A 236 0.16 -5.17 0.03
C MET A 236 -0.49 -4.34 -1.09
N LEU A 237 0.25 -4.06 -2.17
CA LEU A 237 -0.28 -3.28 -3.29
C LEU A 237 -1.44 -3.96 -4.02
N GLN A 238 -1.52 -5.30 -4.00
CA GLN A 238 -2.60 -6.06 -4.66
C GLN A 238 -3.94 -5.96 -3.91
N VAL A 239 -3.91 -5.86 -2.58
CA VAL A 239 -5.14 -5.75 -1.77
C VAL A 239 -5.61 -4.30 -1.59
N LEU A 240 -4.76 -3.34 -1.94
CA LEU A 240 -5.06 -1.92 -1.94
C LEU A 240 -5.57 -1.48 -3.30
N GLU A 241 -6.53 -0.55 -3.30
CA GLU A 241 -7.06 0.04 -4.54
C GLU A 241 -6.64 1.51 -4.61
N PHE A 242 -6.08 1.92 -5.74
CA PHE A 242 -5.64 3.29 -5.98
C PHE A 242 -6.48 3.91 -7.09
N ARG A 243 -7.10 5.06 -6.81
CA ARG A 243 -7.91 5.80 -7.78
C ARG A 243 -7.42 7.24 -7.89
N SER A 244 -7.48 7.81 -9.08
CA SER A 244 -7.24 9.23 -9.26
C SER A 244 -8.20 9.79 -10.30
N ALA A 245 -8.72 10.99 -10.02
CA ALA A 245 -9.43 11.80 -11.01
C ALA A 245 -8.49 12.75 -11.76
N ALA A 246 -7.25 12.91 -11.30
CA ALA A 246 -6.26 13.81 -11.87
C ALA A 246 -5.52 13.12 -13.04
N PRO A 247 -5.59 13.66 -14.28
CA PRO A 247 -4.85 13.14 -15.43
C PRO A 247 -3.34 13.08 -15.21
N GLU A 248 -2.80 13.95 -14.36
CA GLU A 248 -1.39 14.03 -13.98
C GLU A 248 -0.90 12.76 -13.26
N SER A 249 -1.81 12.02 -12.60
CA SER A 249 -1.51 10.78 -11.90
C SER A 249 -1.64 9.53 -12.79
N TRP A 250 -2.12 9.65 -14.02
CA TRP A 250 -2.28 8.49 -14.91
C TRP A 250 -0.97 7.74 -15.20
N PRO A 251 0.18 8.41 -15.44
CA PRO A 251 1.46 7.71 -15.61
C PRO A 251 1.84 6.88 -14.37
N LEU A 252 1.53 7.38 -13.17
CA LEU A 252 1.77 6.67 -11.92
C LEU A 252 0.85 5.44 -11.80
N LEU A 253 -0.44 5.57 -12.13
CA LEU A 253 -1.37 4.44 -12.10
C LEU A 253 -0.98 3.36 -13.13
N ALA A 254 -0.54 3.78 -14.33
CA ALA A 254 0.01 2.87 -15.33
C ALA A 254 1.28 2.17 -14.81
N ALA A 255 2.18 2.89 -14.15
CA ALA A 255 3.36 2.32 -13.52
C ALA A 255 3.01 1.25 -12.46
N LEU A 256 2.00 1.52 -11.63
CA LEU A 256 1.51 0.54 -10.65
C LEU A 256 0.92 -0.70 -11.33
N GLY A 257 0.17 -0.51 -12.42
CA GLY A 257 -0.31 -1.61 -13.26
C GLY A 257 0.82 -2.51 -13.74
N GLU A 258 1.92 -1.92 -14.23
CA GLU A 258 3.12 -2.67 -14.64
C GLU A 258 3.82 -3.37 -13.45
N LEU A 259 3.90 -2.73 -12.28
CA LEU A 259 4.46 -3.35 -11.07
C LEU A 259 3.67 -4.58 -10.63
N LEU A 260 2.35 -4.53 -10.78
CA LEU A 260 1.41 -5.57 -10.41
C LEU A 260 1.05 -6.49 -11.59
N GLY A 261 1.69 -6.32 -12.75
CA GLY A 261 1.46 -7.16 -13.92
C GLY A 261 1.95 -8.60 -13.71
N GLU A 262 1.27 -9.58 -14.30
CA GLU A 262 1.67 -10.99 -14.26
C GLU A 262 3.08 -11.22 -14.81
N THR A 263 3.46 -10.47 -15.85
CA THR A 263 4.82 -10.44 -16.40
C THR A 263 5.84 -10.12 -15.31
N THR A 264 5.64 -9.03 -14.58
CA THR A 264 6.52 -8.60 -13.48
C THR A 264 6.55 -9.60 -12.32
N ARG A 265 5.48 -10.38 -12.08
CA ARG A 265 5.45 -11.43 -11.04
C ARG A 265 6.24 -12.69 -11.43
N ALA A 266 6.22 -13.07 -12.71
CA ALA A 266 6.99 -14.22 -13.22
C ALA A 266 8.49 -13.92 -13.33
N TRP A 267 8.87 -12.64 -13.26
CA TRP A 267 10.24 -12.17 -13.41
C TRP A 267 11.04 -12.34 -12.12
N GLY A 268 12.02 -13.25 -12.16
CA GLY A 268 12.94 -13.55 -11.07
C GLY A 268 13.94 -12.42 -10.75
N THR A 269 15.23 -12.75 -10.69
CA THR A 269 16.34 -11.85 -10.33
C THR A 269 16.77 -10.88 -11.45
N GLU A 270 15.95 -10.71 -12.48
CA GLU A 270 16.28 -9.83 -13.60
C GLU A 270 16.35 -8.36 -13.17
N ARG A 271 17.46 -7.72 -13.57
CA ARG A 271 17.84 -6.39 -13.13
C ARG A 271 17.14 -5.26 -13.89
N PHE A 272 16.79 -5.49 -15.14
CA PHE A 272 16.25 -4.48 -16.03
C PHE A 272 14.89 -4.90 -16.56
N TYR A 273 14.00 -3.93 -16.79
CA TYR A 273 12.80 -4.15 -17.60
C TYR A 273 13.17 -4.59 -19.02
N PRO A 274 12.29 -5.37 -19.69
CA PRO A 274 12.57 -5.85 -21.02
C PRO A 274 12.51 -4.65 -21.96
N PRO A 275 13.30 -4.62 -23.04
CA PRO A 275 13.26 -3.53 -24.01
C PRO A 275 11.86 -3.28 -24.59
N GLU A 276 11.02 -4.31 -24.62
CA GLU A 276 9.66 -4.28 -25.16
C GLU A 276 8.61 -3.76 -24.16
N ALA A 277 8.92 -3.64 -22.86
CA ALA A 277 7.97 -3.09 -21.90
C ALA A 277 7.93 -1.56 -22.03
N ASP A 278 6.73 -1.03 -22.24
CA ASP A 278 6.48 0.41 -22.25
C ASP A 278 6.26 0.93 -20.83
N VAL A 279 7.37 1.06 -20.09
CA VAL A 279 7.36 1.50 -18.70
C VAL A 279 7.35 3.03 -18.64
N PRO A 280 6.36 3.69 -18.02
CA PRO A 280 6.24 5.14 -18.02
C PRO A 280 7.32 5.80 -17.17
N VAL A 281 8.34 6.39 -17.82
CA VAL A 281 9.39 7.13 -17.12
C VAL A 281 8.95 8.58 -16.82
N ARG A 282 8.29 9.24 -17.78
CA ARG A 282 7.84 10.63 -17.64
C ARG A 282 6.66 10.72 -16.68
N GLY A 283 6.71 11.64 -15.73
CA GLY A 283 5.67 11.83 -14.71
C GLY A 283 5.78 10.87 -13.51
N VAL A 284 6.68 9.88 -13.58
CA VAL A 284 6.93 8.89 -12.52
C VAL A 284 8.33 9.05 -11.95
N VAL A 285 9.34 9.17 -12.81
CA VAL A 285 10.75 9.27 -12.40
C VAL A 285 11.19 10.74 -12.38
N PRO A 286 11.63 11.27 -11.23
CA PRO A 286 12.18 12.62 -11.15
C PRO A 286 13.46 12.76 -11.96
N SER A 287 13.73 13.97 -12.49
CA SER A 287 14.93 14.24 -13.30
C SER A 287 16.23 13.88 -12.59
N ALA A 288 16.32 14.10 -11.27
CA ALA A 288 17.49 13.74 -10.46
C ALA A 288 17.78 12.22 -10.44
N TRP A 289 16.73 11.39 -10.61
CA TRP A 289 16.81 9.93 -10.55
C TRP A 289 16.97 9.28 -11.92
N LEU A 290 16.77 10.01 -13.03
CA LEU A 290 16.84 9.46 -14.39
C LEU A 290 18.12 8.69 -14.65
N SER A 291 19.28 9.23 -14.24
CA SER A 291 20.58 8.56 -14.45
C SER A 291 20.76 7.27 -13.63
N VAL A 292 20.01 7.11 -12.53
CA VAL A 292 19.98 5.91 -11.68
C VAL A 292 19.02 4.88 -12.25
N VAL A 293 17.86 5.32 -12.73
CA VAL A 293 16.82 4.45 -13.28
C VAL A 293 17.20 3.98 -14.68
N VAL A 294 17.52 4.88 -15.58
CA VAL A 294 17.85 4.58 -16.97
C VAL A 294 19.37 4.49 -17.12
N ASP A 295 19.86 3.37 -17.64
CA ASP A 295 21.28 3.21 -17.94
C ASP A 295 21.67 3.84 -19.28
N ARG A 296 22.97 3.84 -19.60
CA ARG A 296 23.51 4.40 -20.85
C ARG A 296 22.99 3.73 -22.12
N HIS A 297 22.39 2.55 -22.01
CA HIS A 297 21.81 1.79 -23.11
C HIS A 297 20.29 2.00 -23.21
N GLY A 298 19.72 2.92 -22.41
CA GLY A 298 18.29 3.16 -22.36
C GLY A 298 17.50 2.11 -21.57
N ARG A 299 18.18 1.20 -20.86
CA ARG A 299 17.51 0.14 -20.09
C ARG A 299 17.10 0.66 -18.72
N VAL A 300 15.88 0.31 -18.30
CA VAL A 300 15.32 0.74 -17.03
C VAL A 300 15.69 -0.27 -15.94
N ASP A 301 16.52 0.13 -14.96
CA ASP A 301 16.85 -0.67 -13.78
C ASP A 301 15.59 -0.82 -12.91
N ARG A 302 15.16 -2.06 -12.74
CA ARG A 302 13.88 -2.42 -12.15
C ARG A 302 13.75 -1.95 -10.71
N SER A 303 14.75 -2.26 -9.89
CA SER A 303 14.75 -1.87 -8.47
C SER A 303 14.66 -0.35 -8.32
N ALA A 304 15.43 0.38 -9.14
CA ALA A 304 15.43 1.85 -9.13
C ALA A 304 14.10 2.45 -9.56
N TYR A 305 13.50 1.89 -10.61
CA TYR A 305 12.18 2.30 -11.08
C TYR A 305 11.07 2.02 -10.06
N GLU A 306 11.00 0.78 -9.56
CA GLU A 306 10.03 0.35 -8.53
C GLU A 306 10.06 1.27 -7.30
N LEU A 307 11.27 1.62 -6.82
CA LEU A 307 11.40 2.56 -5.72
C LEU A 307 10.83 3.95 -6.07
N CYS A 308 11.11 4.49 -7.26
CA CYS A 308 10.54 5.77 -7.69
C CYS A 308 9.00 5.73 -7.72
N VAL A 309 8.41 4.65 -8.24
CA VAL A 309 6.95 4.44 -8.28
C VAL A 309 6.37 4.46 -6.86
N LEU A 310 6.97 3.71 -5.93
CA LEU A 310 6.48 3.60 -4.55
C LEU A 310 6.55 4.92 -3.78
N ILE A 311 7.62 5.68 -3.98
CA ILE A 311 7.77 6.99 -3.35
C ILE A 311 6.75 7.96 -3.95
N ARG A 312 6.63 8.00 -5.29
CA ARG A 312 5.68 8.87 -5.97
C ARG A 312 4.24 8.53 -5.60
N LEU A 313 3.94 7.25 -5.39
CA LEU A 313 2.66 6.78 -4.87
C LEU A 313 2.37 7.35 -3.48
N ARG A 314 3.32 7.24 -2.55
CA ARG A 314 3.17 7.80 -1.21
C ARG A 314 2.89 9.29 -1.24
N GLU A 315 3.61 10.03 -2.08
CA GLU A 315 3.40 11.47 -2.27
C GLU A 315 2.02 11.75 -2.88
N ALA A 316 1.64 11.03 -3.93
CA ALA A 316 0.33 11.20 -4.56
C ALA A 316 -0.82 10.95 -3.59
N VAL A 317 -0.68 9.96 -2.70
CA VAL A 317 -1.67 9.68 -1.66
C VAL A 317 -1.69 10.77 -0.58
N ARG A 318 -0.52 11.26 -0.17
CA ARG A 318 -0.41 12.33 0.82
C ARG A 318 -0.95 13.67 0.30
N ASP A 319 -0.71 13.97 -0.97
CA ASP A 319 -1.14 15.21 -1.61
C ASP A 319 -2.61 15.12 -2.08
N GLY A 320 -3.25 13.95 -1.97
CA GLY A 320 -4.64 13.71 -2.34
C GLY A 320 -4.89 13.57 -3.85
N GLU A 321 -3.82 13.53 -4.65
CA GLU A 321 -3.89 13.25 -6.08
C GLU A 321 -4.36 11.81 -6.35
N VAL A 322 -3.94 10.86 -5.51
CA VAL A 322 -4.36 9.47 -5.52
C VAL A 322 -5.13 9.19 -4.24
N THR A 323 -6.28 8.57 -4.38
CA THR A 323 -7.16 8.17 -3.29
C THR A 323 -7.15 6.66 -3.12
N VAL A 324 -7.26 6.21 -1.88
CA VAL A 324 -7.37 4.79 -1.52
C VAL A 324 -8.74 4.58 -0.90
N PRO A 325 -9.74 4.06 -1.64
CA PRO A 325 -11.07 3.84 -1.10
C PRO A 325 -11.01 2.99 0.18
N GLY A 326 -11.72 3.45 1.22
CA GLY A 326 -11.70 2.82 2.53
C GLY A 326 -10.53 3.23 3.43
N SER A 327 -9.55 4.04 3.02
CA SER A 327 -8.45 4.41 3.93
C SER A 327 -8.83 5.41 5.03
N ALA A 328 -10.02 6.01 4.97
CA ALA A 328 -10.53 6.91 5.99
C ALA A 328 -10.94 6.10 7.23
N ASP A 329 -10.25 6.30 8.36
CA ASP A 329 -10.62 5.65 9.63
C ASP A 329 -11.98 6.20 10.11
N PRO A 330 -13.04 5.39 10.19
CA PRO A 330 -14.36 5.87 10.60
C PRO A 330 -14.42 6.32 12.07
N ARG A 331 -13.40 5.99 12.88
CA ARG A 331 -13.28 6.39 14.30
C ARG A 331 -12.74 7.80 14.48
N VAL A 332 -12.12 8.37 13.45
CA VAL A 332 -11.58 9.73 13.51
C VAL A 332 -12.68 10.65 12.99
N GLY A 333 -13.46 11.22 13.90
CA GLY A 333 -14.37 12.30 13.57
C GLY A 333 -13.60 13.40 12.82
N VAL A 334 -14.26 14.07 11.88
CA VAL A 334 -13.73 15.05 10.92
C VAL A 334 -13.00 16.26 11.56
N GLY A 335 -12.76 16.27 12.88
CA GLY A 335 -12.22 17.40 13.64
C GLY A 335 -10.82 17.26 14.23
N ASP A 336 -10.10 16.13 14.16
CA ASP A 336 -8.84 15.99 14.93
C ASP A 336 -7.68 15.26 14.22
N VAL A 337 -7.65 15.31 12.88
CA VAL A 337 -6.44 15.01 12.10
C VAL A 337 -6.02 16.29 11.41
N GLY A 338 -4.81 16.75 11.75
CA GLY A 338 -4.13 17.76 10.94
C GLY A 338 -4.14 17.31 9.48
N GLU A 339 -4.81 18.09 8.65
CA GLU A 339 -4.81 18.02 7.18
C GLU A 339 -4.96 16.59 6.60
N CYS A 340 -6.05 15.90 6.91
CA CYS A 340 -6.51 14.76 6.09
C CYS A 340 -7.67 15.18 5.20
N ILE A 341 -7.33 15.31 3.92
CA ILE A 341 -8.13 15.36 2.69
C ILE A 341 -9.62 15.01 2.89
N THR A 342 -10.48 16.02 2.75
CA THR A 342 -11.92 15.85 2.60
C THR A 342 -12.26 15.22 1.25
N TRP A 343 -13.09 14.16 1.28
CA TRP A 343 -13.59 13.45 0.10
C TRP A 343 -14.60 14.30 -0.70
N PRO A 344 -14.44 14.49 -2.03
CA PRO A 344 -15.48 15.09 -2.85
C PRO A 344 -16.59 14.05 -3.15
N PRO A 345 -17.88 14.40 -2.98
CA PRO A 345 -19.02 13.47 -3.05
C PRO A 345 -19.34 12.90 -4.44
N ASP A 346 -18.63 13.30 -5.50
CA ASP A 346 -19.04 13.05 -6.89
C ASP A 346 -17.98 12.28 -7.72
N ALA A 347 -17.25 11.31 -7.13
CA ALA A 347 -16.33 10.47 -7.90
C ALA A 347 -17.11 9.45 -8.76
N PRO A 348 -16.98 9.46 -10.11
CA PRO A 348 -17.75 8.59 -10.98
C PRO A 348 -17.45 7.10 -10.78
N GLU A 349 -18.50 6.30 -10.87
CA GLU A 349 -18.47 4.84 -10.74
C GLU A 349 -17.57 4.20 -11.82
N ARG A 350 -16.49 3.56 -11.36
CA ARG A 350 -15.75 2.49 -12.06
C ARG A 350 -15.29 2.82 -13.49
N ILE A 351 -14.02 3.17 -13.64
CA ILE A 351 -13.29 2.82 -14.88
C ILE A 351 -12.51 1.55 -14.59
N ILE A 352 -13.07 0.41 -15.03
CA ILE A 352 -12.31 -0.83 -15.18
C ILE A 352 -11.32 -0.58 -16.30
N ALA A 353 -10.03 -0.65 -16.01
CA ALA A 353 -8.99 -0.66 -17.04
C ALA A 353 -9.11 -1.98 -17.84
N SER A 354 -10.01 -2.03 -18.83
CA SER A 354 -9.90 -3.00 -19.91
C SER A 354 -8.92 -2.44 -20.93
N GLY A 355 -7.76 -3.07 -21.05
CA GLY A 355 -6.77 -2.72 -22.04
C GLY A 355 -7.31 -2.88 -23.46
N ALA A 356 -7.49 -1.77 -24.15
CA ALA A 356 -7.36 -1.66 -25.60
C ALA A 356 -7.15 -0.17 -25.94
N PRO A 357 -6.08 0.21 -26.66
CA PRO A 357 -5.93 1.58 -27.15
C PRO A 357 -7.00 1.86 -28.21
N PRO A 358 -7.62 3.06 -28.23
CA PRO A 358 -8.44 3.46 -29.37
C PRO A 358 -7.54 3.64 -30.60
N GLY A 359 -7.96 3.04 -31.71
CA GLY A 359 -7.23 3.02 -32.99
C GLY A 359 -7.26 4.32 -33.78
#